data_AF-A0AAW3FF89-F1
#
_entry.id   AF-A0AAW3FF89-F1
#
_cell.length_a   1.000
_cell.length_b   1.000
_cell.length_c   1.000
_cell.angle_alpha   90.00
_cell.angle_beta   90.00
_cell.angle_gamma   90.00
#
_symmetry.space_group_name_H-M   'P 1'
#
loop_
_entity.id
_entity.type
_entity.pdbx_description
1 polymer ?
#
loop_
_entity_poly.entity_id
_entity_poly.type
_entity_poly.pdbx_seq_one_letter_code
_entity_poly.pdbx_strand_id
1 'polypeptide(L)'
;MRIKTFFFLLDVCFLLLSCTGKRPVEVAGERAVLRKDTVSEVQKKGKDTIKGMSEKVLEMDNHPYKILIPFDYRQCKVDTLIDDTWVELYRKGHKYYLSKAQYTIGKEWDGIIGDSVSTLTSKRDVILYVNHLPSKMGKVNSIDLHIAPNSFLDAFYLKPGTTLRFTFEGKHYELKTNEKVFTKHGNQSYEGVILLNGKQIVRRTNLDKVDFSLMFAGDIDGDRKLDLVFNLSGEFGELYVALYLSSCALPGQQVRKVSEVVDDYGC
;
A
#
# COMPACT_ATOMS: atom_id res chain seq x y z
N MET A 1 -67.78 -4.48 8.96
CA MET A 1 -68.15 -4.89 10.34
C MET A 1 -66.89 -5.44 11.01
N ARG A 2 -66.10 -4.62 11.70
CA ARG A 2 -66.15 -4.24 13.13
C ARG A 2 -66.17 -5.40 14.14
N ILE A 3 -65.00 -5.57 14.78
CA ILE A 3 -64.71 -5.77 16.22
C ILE A 3 -64.98 -7.17 16.81
N LYS A 4 -63.94 -7.82 17.37
CA LYS A 4 -63.73 -7.95 18.84
C LYS A 4 -62.35 -8.53 19.18
N THR A 5 -61.61 -7.74 19.95
CA THR A 5 -60.42 -8.04 20.76
C THR A 5 -60.80 -8.80 22.04
N PHE A 6 -59.95 -9.72 22.49
CA PHE A 6 -59.80 -10.20 23.88
C PHE A 6 -58.37 -10.75 24.00
N PHE A 7 -57.43 -10.04 24.66
CA PHE A 7 -57.07 -10.15 26.09
C PHE A 7 -56.82 -11.59 26.56
N PHE A 8 -55.56 -11.95 26.82
CA PHE A 8 -55.16 -12.51 28.12
C PHE A 8 -53.68 -12.24 28.40
N LEU A 9 -53.45 -11.59 29.54
CA LEU A 9 -52.18 -11.28 30.19
C LEU A 9 -51.74 -12.45 31.07
N LEU A 10 -50.45 -12.42 31.43
CA LEU A 10 -49.79 -13.05 32.60
C LEU A 10 -49.66 -14.58 32.61
N ASP A 11 -48.41 -15.07 32.72
CA ASP A 11 -47.89 -15.26 34.07
C ASP A 11 -46.36 -15.23 34.16
N VAL A 12 -45.93 -14.59 35.23
CA VAL A 12 -44.55 -14.40 35.70
C VAL A 12 -44.26 -15.51 36.69
N CYS A 13 -43.08 -16.14 36.63
CA CYS A 13 -42.50 -16.71 37.84
C CYS A 13 -40.98 -16.62 37.83
N PHE A 14 -40.50 -15.70 38.67
CA PHE A 14 -39.16 -15.69 39.26
C PHE A 14 -38.85 -17.04 39.90
N LEU A 15 -37.57 -17.44 39.93
CA LEU A 15 -36.89 -17.83 41.17
C LEU A 15 -35.37 -17.77 40.99
N LEU A 16 -34.73 -17.17 41.99
CA LEU A 16 -33.33 -16.82 42.14
C LEU A 16 -32.56 -17.90 42.92
N LEU A 17 -31.21 -17.80 42.85
CA LEU A 17 -30.16 -18.32 43.76
C LEU A 17 -29.78 -19.80 43.56
N SER A 18 -28.50 -20.21 43.53
CA SER A 18 -27.39 -19.75 44.39
C SER A 18 -25.99 -20.00 43.78
N CYS A 19 -25.03 -19.16 44.20
CA CYS A 19 -23.59 -19.23 43.93
C CYS A 19 -22.85 -20.25 44.81
N THR A 20 -21.74 -20.81 44.28
CA THR A 20 -20.42 -21.09 44.91
C THR A 20 -19.51 -21.57 43.77
N GLY A 21 -18.29 -21.12 43.48
CA GLY A 21 -17.28 -20.30 44.13
C GLY A 21 -15.91 -20.86 43.73
N LYS A 22 -15.06 -20.07 43.04
CA LYS A 22 -13.56 -20.02 43.10
C LYS A 22 -12.97 -19.25 41.90
N ARG A 23 -12.28 -18.14 42.20
CA ARG A 23 -11.18 -17.51 41.43
C ARG A 23 -9.89 -18.37 41.61
N PRO A 24 -8.82 -18.28 40.79
CA PRO A 24 -8.07 -17.06 40.39
C PRO A 24 -7.57 -17.11 38.91
N VAL A 25 -6.82 -16.21 38.27
CA VAL A 25 -5.79 -15.21 38.60
C VAL A 25 -5.81 -14.14 37.47
N GLU A 26 -5.61 -12.87 37.83
CA GLU A 26 -5.29 -11.77 36.92
C GLU A 26 -3.84 -11.89 36.40
N VAL A 27 -3.63 -11.75 35.09
CA VAL A 27 -2.34 -11.33 34.56
C VAL A 27 -2.55 -10.07 33.75
N ALA A 28 -2.28 -8.94 34.41
CA ALA A 28 -2.06 -7.66 33.77
C ALA A 28 -0.72 -7.73 33.01
N GLY A 29 -0.78 -7.71 31.68
CA GLY A 29 0.37 -7.45 30.82
C GLY A 29 0.38 -5.98 30.44
N GLU A 30 1.36 -5.24 30.95
CA GLU A 30 1.58 -3.81 30.72
C GLU A 30 1.58 -3.45 29.22
N ARG A 31 0.74 -2.49 28.83
CA ARG A 31 0.92 -1.73 27.60
C ARG A 31 2.10 -0.77 27.80
N ALA A 32 3.26 -1.14 27.27
CA ALA A 32 4.37 -0.21 27.14
C ALA A 32 4.04 0.84 26.05
N VAL A 33 3.59 2.02 26.49
CA VAL A 33 3.54 3.23 25.66
C VAL A 33 4.92 3.85 25.70
N LEU A 34 5.74 3.61 24.66
CA LEU A 34 7.04 4.27 24.55
C LEU A 34 6.85 5.65 23.90
N ARG A 35 6.77 6.70 24.72
CA ARG A 35 6.86 8.10 24.30
C ARG A 35 8.25 8.59 24.67
N LYS A 36 9.08 8.95 23.68
CA LYS A 36 10.41 9.50 23.93
C LYS A 36 10.45 10.97 23.52
N ASP A 37 10.12 11.84 24.48
CA ASP A 37 10.49 13.25 24.43
C ASP A 37 11.85 13.40 25.12
N THR A 38 12.89 13.83 24.41
CA THR A 38 14.01 14.58 25.01
C THR A 38 14.64 15.48 23.95
N VAL A 39 14.39 16.77 24.11
CA VAL A 39 15.11 17.88 23.49
C VAL A 39 16.48 18.01 24.18
N SER A 40 17.55 18.16 23.39
CA SER A 40 18.77 18.84 23.84
C SER A 40 19.37 19.64 22.70
N GLU A 41 19.38 20.94 22.94
CA GLU A 41 19.88 22.05 22.15
C GLU A 41 21.34 22.32 22.54
N VAL A 42 22.30 22.35 21.60
CA VAL A 42 23.56 23.11 21.76
C VAL A 42 24.12 23.57 20.39
N GLN A 43 23.95 24.88 20.18
CA GLN A 43 24.89 25.91 19.69
C GLN A 43 25.63 25.82 18.34
N LYS A 44 25.38 26.89 17.56
CA LYS A 44 26.13 27.43 16.43
C LYS A 44 27.54 27.94 16.81
N LYS A 45 28.49 27.82 15.88
CA LYS A 45 29.52 28.86 15.63
C LYS A 45 29.95 28.82 14.16
N GLY A 46 29.81 29.95 13.46
CA GLY A 46 30.10 30.08 12.04
C GLY A 46 31.52 30.53 11.71
N LYS A 47 31.86 30.45 10.42
CA LYS A 47 32.77 31.42 9.77
C LYS A 47 32.52 31.43 8.26
N ASP A 48 32.30 32.63 7.74
CA ASP A 48 32.10 32.96 6.32
C ASP A 48 33.27 32.54 5.43
N THR A 49 32.97 32.12 4.20
CA THR A 49 33.65 32.63 2.98
C THR A 49 32.72 32.44 1.78
N ILE A 50 32.41 33.54 1.09
CA ILE A 50 31.66 33.58 -0.17
C ILE A 50 32.61 33.28 -1.33
N LYS A 51 32.33 32.25 -2.14
CA LYS A 51 32.41 32.29 -3.61
C LYS A 51 32.10 30.93 -4.22
N GLY A 52 31.21 30.92 -5.19
CA GLY A 52 31.03 29.80 -6.12
C GLY A 52 29.58 29.62 -6.48
N MET A 53 29.21 30.13 -7.65
CA MET A 53 27.94 29.87 -8.32
C MET A 53 27.83 28.36 -8.58
N SER A 54 27.27 27.62 -7.61
CA SER A 54 26.88 26.24 -7.80
C SER A 54 25.42 26.25 -8.24
N GLU A 55 25.16 25.71 -9.43
CA GLU A 55 23.85 25.21 -9.78
C GLU A 55 23.27 24.49 -8.57
N LYS A 56 22.07 24.90 -8.14
CA LYS A 56 21.25 24.07 -7.27
C LYS A 56 20.83 22.85 -8.08
N VAL A 57 21.73 21.88 -8.21
CA VAL A 57 21.31 20.49 -8.19
C VAL A 57 20.61 20.37 -6.84
N LEU A 58 19.29 20.36 -6.87
CA LEU A 58 18.50 19.98 -5.71
C LEU A 58 19.11 18.66 -5.25
N GLU A 59 19.73 18.66 -4.06
CA GLU A 59 20.09 17.42 -3.39
C GLU A 59 18.78 16.65 -3.27
N MET A 60 18.59 15.70 -4.19
CA MET A 60 17.59 14.67 -4.07
C MET A 60 18.04 13.91 -2.82
N ASP A 61 17.42 14.24 -1.70
CA ASP A 61 17.57 13.53 -0.44
C ASP A 61 17.53 12.03 -0.76
N ASN A 62 18.70 11.40 -0.73
CA ASN A 62 18.96 10.05 -1.23
C ASN A 62 18.46 9.01 -0.22
N HIS A 63 17.28 9.25 0.36
CA HIS A 63 16.62 8.30 1.23
C HIS A 63 15.98 7.24 0.34
N PRO A 64 16.37 5.96 0.46
CA PRO A 64 15.74 4.91 -0.32
C PRO A 64 14.27 4.79 0.12
N TYR A 65 13.37 5.07 -0.82
CA TYR A 65 11.94 4.82 -0.61
C TYR A 65 11.72 3.35 -0.28
N LYS A 66 10.90 3.11 0.74
CA LYS A 66 10.36 1.83 1.15
C LYS A 66 8.85 1.95 1.09
N ILE A 67 8.21 0.86 0.67
CA ILE A 67 6.77 0.77 0.61
C ILE A 67 6.27 -0.47 1.33
N LEU A 68 5.05 -0.38 1.85
CA LEU A 68 4.27 -1.49 2.36
C LEU A 68 2.82 -1.32 1.89
N ILE A 69 2.03 -2.38 1.97
CA ILE A 69 0.59 -2.35 1.73
C ILE A 69 -0.12 -3.05 2.89
N PRO A 70 -1.43 -2.86 3.10
CA PRO A 70 -2.17 -3.73 3.99
C PRO A 70 -2.12 -5.18 3.48
N PHE A 71 -1.45 -6.06 4.21
CA PHE A 71 -1.21 -7.46 3.82
C PHE A 71 -0.75 -8.30 5.01
N ASP A 72 -0.82 -9.62 4.83
CA ASP A 72 -0.30 -10.62 5.77
C ASP A 72 1.07 -11.09 5.30
N TYR A 73 2.10 -10.61 5.97
CA TYR A 73 3.50 -10.77 5.56
C TYR A 73 4.12 -12.02 6.18
N ARG A 74 4.59 -12.91 5.31
CA ARG A 74 5.17 -14.21 5.65
C ARG A 74 6.64 -14.10 6.00
N GLN A 75 7.41 -13.39 5.16
CA GLN A 75 8.84 -13.21 5.34
C GLN A 75 9.16 -11.87 5.99
N CYS A 76 8.36 -10.83 5.68
CA CYS A 76 8.62 -9.48 6.17
C CYS A 76 8.10 -9.26 7.60
N LYS A 77 9.01 -8.85 8.49
CA LYS A 77 8.66 -8.38 9.85
C LYS A 77 8.29 -6.90 9.83
N VAL A 78 7.02 -6.61 9.51
CA VAL A 78 6.53 -5.23 9.32
C VAL A 78 6.68 -4.35 10.55
N ASP A 79 6.65 -4.90 11.76
CA ASP A 79 6.86 -4.20 13.04
C ASP A 79 8.24 -3.54 13.17
N THR A 80 9.21 -4.01 12.40
CA THR A 80 10.57 -3.45 12.35
C THR A 80 10.78 -2.43 11.23
N LEU A 81 9.80 -2.26 10.34
CA LEU A 81 9.93 -1.49 9.10
C LEU A 81 9.16 -0.17 9.13
N ILE A 82 7.91 -0.19 9.60
CA ILE A 82 7.01 0.97 9.57
C ILE A 82 7.02 1.71 10.91
N ASP A 83 7.08 3.03 10.85
CA ASP A 83 7.06 3.92 12.00
C ASP A 83 6.15 5.15 11.77
N ASP A 84 6.16 6.09 12.71
CA ASP A 84 5.31 7.28 12.72
C ASP A 84 5.71 8.36 11.69
N THR A 85 6.82 8.16 10.97
CA THR A 85 7.27 9.03 9.87
C THR A 85 6.64 8.65 8.53
N TRP A 86 6.02 7.47 8.44
CA TRP A 86 5.43 6.98 7.20
C TRP A 86 4.12 7.70 6.86
N VAL A 87 3.84 7.73 5.57
CA VAL A 87 2.64 8.32 4.98
C VAL A 87 1.82 7.21 4.36
N GLU A 88 0.50 7.29 4.47
CA GLU A 88 -0.43 6.43 3.74
C GLU A 88 -1.04 7.18 2.55
N LEU A 89 -1.06 6.53 1.40
CA LEU A 89 -1.94 6.83 0.28
C LEU A 89 -3.19 5.97 0.43
N TYR A 90 -4.33 6.61 0.64
CA TYR A 90 -5.59 5.92 0.83
C TYR A 90 -6.70 6.52 -0.04
N ARG A 91 -7.72 5.72 -0.29
CA ARG A 91 -8.88 6.07 -1.09
C ARG A 91 -10.08 6.38 -0.20
N LYS A 92 -10.86 7.36 -0.62
CA LYS A 92 -12.16 7.71 -0.03
C LYS A 92 -13.13 8.05 -1.14
N GLY A 93 -13.99 7.08 -1.49
CA GLY A 93 -14.79 7.14 -2.73
C GLY A 93 -13.87 7.05 -3.96
N HIS A 94 -14.10 7.88 -4.98
CA HIS A 94 -13.27 7.94 -6.20
C HIS A 94 -12.07 8.90 -6.09
N LYS A 95 -11.63 9.22 -4.86
CA LYS A 95 -10.58 10.21 -4.60
C LYS A 95 -9.51 9.62 -3.71
N TYR A 96 -8.29 10.10 -3.92
CA TYR A 96 -7.11 9.65 -3.18
C TYR A 96 -6.57 10.76 -2.28
N TYR A 97 -5.99 10.36 -1.16
CA TYR A 97 -5.52 11.26 -0.11
C TYR A 97 -4.21 10.74 0.50
N LEU A 98 -3.36 11.67 0.90
CA LEU A 98 -2.18 11.40 1.72
C LEU A 98 -2.43 11.87 3.16
N SER A 99 -2.04 11.06 4.13
CA SER A 99 -1.92 11.47 5.52
C SER A 99 -0.85 10.68 6.24
N LYS A 100 -0.50 11.07 7.46
CA LYS A 100 0.30 10.20 8.34
C LYS A 100 -0.31 8.80 8.41
N ALA A 101 0.54 7.79 8.34
CA ALA A 101 0.11 6.40 8.33
C ALA A 101 -0.71 6.06 9.59
N GLN A 102 -1.85 5.40 9.40
CA GLN A 102 -2.70 4.86 10.45
C GLN A 102 -2.88 3.37 10.20
N TYR A 103 -2.18 2.57 11.00
CA TYR A 103 -2.11 1.14 10.81
C TYR A 103 -2.22 0.40 12.14
N THR A 104 -2.54 -0.89 12.05
CA THR A 104 -2.48 -1.84 13.15
C THR A 104 -1.58 -2.99 12.73
N ILE A 105 -0.62 -3.33 13.60
CA ILE A 105 0.22 -4.51 13.42
C ILE A 105 -0.33 -5.63 14.29
N GLY A 106 -0.50 -6.79 13.70
CA GLY A 106 -0.97 -7.98 14.39
C GLY A 106 -0.15 -9.21 14.04
N LYS A 107 -0.65 -10.35 14.49
CA LYS A 107 -0.20 -11.67 14.09
C LYS A 107 -1.42 -12.53 13.79
N GLU A 108 -1.40 -13.22 12.67
CA GLU A 108 -2.45 -14.17 12.29
C GLU A 108 -1.84 -15.48 11.82
N TRP A 109 -2.60 -16.56 11.91
CA TRP A 109 -2.16 -17.88 11.45
C TRP A 109 -2.31 -17.97 9.93
N ASP A 110 -1.22 -18.24 9.22
CA ASP A 110 -1.25 -18.52 7.78
C ASP A 110 -1.19 -20.04 7.55
N GLY A 111 -2.27 -20.58 6.99
CA GLY A 111 -2.40 -22.02 6.75
C GLY A 111 -1.53 -22.56 5.61
N ILE A 112 -0.95 -21.70 4.77
CA ILE A 112 -0.09 -22.11 3.66
C ILE A 112 1.30 -22.42 4.18
N ILE A 113 1.85 -21.57 5.05
CA ILE A 113 3.16 -21.83 5.69
C ILE A 113 3.03 -22.61 7.00
N GLY A 114 1.84 -22.69 7.58
CA GLY A 114 1.60 -23.38 8.85
C GLY A 114 2.27 -22.70 10.05
N ASP A 115 2.35 -21.37 10.04
CA ASP A 115 2.91 -20.55 11.12
C ASP A 115 2.18 -19.19 11.22
N SER A 116 2.48 -18.42 12.25
CA SER A 116 1.98 -17.06 12.42
C SER A 116 2.74 -16.06 11.56
N VAL A 117 2.01 -15.26 10.80
CA VAL A 117 2.51 -14.18 9.94
C VAL A 117 2.28 -12.81 10.58
N SER A 118 3.06 -11.82 10.19
CA SER A 118 2.88 -10.45 10.68
C SER A 118 1.84 -9.75 9.82
N THR A 119 0.78 -9.22 10.42
CA THR A 119 -0.28 -8.56 9.66
C THR A 119 -0.14 -7.05 9.74
N LEU A 120 -0.33 -6.36 8.61
CA LEU A 120 -0.44 -4.91 8.55
C LEU A 120 -1.84 -4.57 8.05
N THR A 121 -2.65 -3.94 8.89
CA THR A 121 -4.06 -3.64 8.58
C THR A 121 -4.38 -2.16 8.77
N SER A 122 -5.46 -1.70 8.14
CA SER A 122 -6.00 -0.36 8.35
C SER A 122 -7.52 -0.38 8.39
N LYS A 123 -8.10 0.64 9.05
CA LYS A 123 -9.54 0.93 8.96
C LYS A 123 -9.90 1.73 7.71
N ARG A 124 -8.90 2.27 7.02
CA ARG A 124 -9.06 2.98 5.76
C ARG A 124 -8.74 2.06 4.61
N ASP A 125 -9.26 2.41 3.45
CA ASP A 125 -8.92 1.79 2.16
C ASP A 125 -7.53 2.29 1.73
N VAL A 126 -6.48 1.75 2.36
CA VAL A 126 -5.08 2.14 2.11
C VAL A 126 -4.55 1.37 0.91
N ILE A 127 -4.00 2.11 -0.05
CA ILE A 127 -3.37 1.59 -1.26
C ILE A 127 -1.88 1.33 -1.03
N LEU A 128 -1.21 2.23 -0.29
CA LEU A 128 0.23 2.19 -0.11
C LEU A 128 0.65 2.94 1.15
N TYR A 129 1.60 2.39 1.91
CA TYR A 129 2.40 3.12 2.89
C TYR A 129 3.77 3.41 2.29
N VAL A 130 4.30 4.62 2.50
CA VAL A 130 5.59 5.05 1.95
C VAL A 130 6.35 5.87 2.99
N ASN A 131 7.65 5.60 3.16
CA ASN A 131 8.52 6.47 3.95
C ASN A 131 9.03 7.67 3.13
N HIS A 132 9.46 8.72 3.82
CA HIS A 132 10.15 9.87 3.23
C HIS A 132 9.41 10.60 2.09
N LEU A 133 8.08 10.44 1.96
CA LEU A 133 7.30 11.25 1.02
C LEU A 133 7.28 12.72 1.48
N PRO A 134 7.27 13.68 0.53
CA PRO A 134 7.13 15.09 0.84
C PRO A 134 5.88 15.40 1.68
N SER A 135 5.96 16.45 2.50
CA SER A 135 5.00 16.76 3.57
C SER A 135 3.59 17.17 3.12
N LYS A 136 3.30 17.17 1.81
CA LYS A 136 2.02 17.67 1.28
C LYS A 136 0.92 16.64 1.50
N MET A 137 0.23 16.80 2.62
CA MET A 137 -0.91 15.96 3.01
C MET A 137 -2.22 16.47 2.40
N GLY A 138 -3.22 15.60 2.36
CA GLY A 138 -4.56 15.91 1.90
C GLY A 138 -4.87 15.29 0.54
N LYS A 139 -5.75 15.93 -0.23
CA LYS A 139 -6.23 15.39 -1.51
C LYS A 139 -5.09 15.32 -2.54
N VAL A 140 -4.91 14.15 -3.13
CA VAL A 140 -3.95 13.88 -4.19
C VAL A 140 -4.58 14.12 -5.55
N ASN A 141 -3.87 14.80 -6.46
CA ASN A 141 -4.33 14.86 -7.83
C ASN A 141 -4.10 13.51 -8.49
N SER A 142 -5.15 12.95 -9.09
CA SER A 142 -5.16 11.57 -9.54
C SER A 142 -6.19 11.38 -10.63
N ILE A 143 -6.02 10.29 -11.37
CA ILE A 143 -6.94 9.86 -12.40
C ILE A 143 -8.00 8.99 -11.73
N ASP A 144 -9.27 9.20 -12.09
CA ASP A 144 -10.32 8.26 -11.73
C ASP A 144 -10.21 7.03 -12.65
N LEU A 145 -9.68 5.93 -12.10
CA LEU A 145 -9.55 4.66 -12.81
C LEU A 145 -10.87 3.88 -12.87
N HIS A 146 -11.96 4.40 -12.29
CA HIS A 146 -13.26 3.73 -12.19
C HIS A 146 -13.16 2.29 -11.68
N ILE A 147 -12.36 2.09 -10.62
CA ILE A 147 -12.17 0.79 -9.99
C ILE A 147 -13.48 0.35 -9.33
N ALA A 148 -13.97 -0.82 -9.74
CA ALA A 148 -15.20 -1.37 -9.19
C ALA A 148 -15.04 -1.67 -7.69
N PRO A 149 -16.10 -1.47 -6.87
CA PRO A 149 -16.07 -1.89 -5.48
C PRO A 149 -15.75 -3.39 -5.35
N ASN A 150 -14.93 -3.76 -4.36
CA ASN A 150 -14.53 -5.15 -4.07
C ASN A 150 -13.62 -5.81 -5.13
N SER A 151 -12.88 -5.04 -5.94
CA SER A 151 -11.81 -5.65 -6.74
C SER A 151 -10.64 -6.07 -5.83
N PHE A 152 -9.98 -7.18 -6.17
CA PHE A 152 -8.82 -7.65 -5.42
C PHE A 152 -7.72 -6.57 -5.42
N LEU A 153 -7.30 -6.13 -4.23
CA LEU A 153 -6.37 -5.02 -4.00
C LEU A 153 -6.79 -3.66 -4.60
N ASP A 154 -8.08 -3.46 -4.86
CA ASP A 154 -8.62 -2.17 -5.31
C ASP A 154 -7.86 -1.59 -6.52
N ALA A 155 -7.60 -2.47 -7.50
CA ALA A 155 -6.79 -2.17 -8.68
C ALA A 155 -7.57 -2.31 -9.99
N PHE A 156 -7.10 -1.63 -11.04
CA PHE A 156 -7.58 -1.76 -12.42
C PHE A 156 -6.75 -2.82 -13.17
N TYR A 157 -7.40 -3.90 -13.61
CA TYR A 157 -6.72 -4.98 -14.34
C TYR A 157 -6.19 -4.51 -15.70
N LEU A 158 -4.89 -4.72 -15.95
CA LEU A 158 -4.24 -4.34 -17.19
C LEU A 158 -4.17 -5.53 -18.14
N LYS A 159 -5.29 -5.79 -18.83
CA LYS A 159 -5.38 -6.89 -19.79
C LYS A 159 -4.27 -6.82 -20.86
N PRO A 160 -3.44 -7.88 -21.01
CA PRO A 160 -2.42 -7.95 -22.05
C PRO A 160 -2.99 -7.68 -23.46
N GLY A 161 -2.24 -6.95 -24.27
CA GLY A 161 -2.62 -6.54 -25.63
C GLY A 161 -3.53 -5.32 -25.69
N THR A 162 -4.09 -4.86 -24.56
CA THR A 162 -4.93 -3.65 -24.51
C THR A 162 -4.14 -2.41 -24.11
N THR A 163 -4.53 -1.25 -24.65
CA THR A 163 -3.96 0.05 -24.27
C THR A 163 -4.97 0.80 -23.42
N LEU A 164 -4.58 1.10 -22.18
CA LEU A 164 -5.28 2.05 -21.32
C LEU A 164 -4.79 3.47 -21.68
N ARG A 165 -5.72 4.37 -21.98
CA ARG A 165 -5.43 5.78 -22.32
C ARG A 165 -6.05 6.69 -21.29
N PHE A 166 -5.27 7.66 -20.84
CA PHE A 166 -5.74 8.66 -19.88
C PHE A 166 -5.00 9.98 -20.06
N THR A 167 -5.55 11.03 -19.44
CA THR A 167 -4.94 12.35 -19.40
C THR A 167 -4.66 12.72 -17.95
N PHE A 168 -3.46 13.23 -17.69
CA PHE A 168 -3.06 13.72 -16.37
C PHE A 168 -2.32 15.04 -16.54
N GLU A 169 -2.72 16.08 -15.79
CA GLU A 169 -2.10 17.42 -15.87
C GLU A 169 -1.98 17.94 -17.32
N GLY A 170 -3.01 17.67 -18.14
CA GLY A 170 -3.07 18.08 -19.56
C GLY A 170 -2.22 17.26 -20.52
N LYS A 171 -1.47 16.25 -20.05
CA LYS A 171 -0.66 15.35 -20.88
C LYS A 171 -1.37 14.03 -21.11
N HIS A 172 -1.29 13.53 -22.35
CA HIS A 172 -1.82 12.23 -22.72
C HIS A 172 -0.81 11.13 -22.42
N TYR A 173 -1.31 10.05 -21.84
CA TYR A 173 -0.53 8.85 -21.54
C TYR A 173 -1.22 7.62 -22.09
N GLU A 174 -0.41 6.71 -22.63
CA GLU A 174 -0.80 5.38 -23.07
C GLU A 174 -0.03 4.35 -22.25
N LEU A 175 -0.77 3.51 -21.53
CA LEU A 175 -0.23 2.38 -20.79
C LEU A 175 -0.64 1.09 -21.52
N LYS A 176 0.35 0.28 -21.91
CA LYS A 176 0.11 -0.98 -22.61
C LYS A 176 0.83 -2.12 -21.93
N THR A 177 0.08 -3.15 -21.57
CA THR A 177 0.64 -4.42 -21.08
C THR A 177 0.78 -5.37 -22.26
N ASN A 178 1.94 -6.01 -22.37
CA ASN A 178 2.20 -7.08 -23.33
C ASN A 178 2.59 -8.34 -22.55
N GLU A 179 2.27 -9.48 -23.14
CA GLU A 179 2.72 -10.78 -22.66
C GLU A 179 3.52 -11.50 -23.75
N LYS A 180 4.47 -12.32 -23.31
CA LYS A 180 5.18 -13.26 -24.15
C LYS A 180 5.18 -14.61 -23.45
N VAL A 181 4.74 -15.64 -24.16
CA VAL A 181 4.74 -17.02 -23.68
C VAL A 181 5.99 -17.73 -24.18
N PHE A 182 6.63 -18.52 -23.32
CA PHE A 182 7.76 -19.36 -23.65
C PHE A 182 7.73 -20.64 -22.82
N THR A 183 8.48 -21.66 -23.25
CA THR A 183 8.59 -22.92 -22.51
C THR A 183 9.88 -22.92 -21.69
N LYS A 184 9.78 -23.24 -20.40
CA LYS A 184 10.92 -23.38 -19.48
C LYS A 184 10.78 -24.71 -18.72
N HIS A 185 11.79 -25.57 -18.79
CA HIS A 185 11.78 -26.91 -18.17
C HIS A 185 10.54 -27.75 -18.54
N GLY A 186 10.04 -27.64 -19.77
CA GLY A 186 8.85 -28.35 -20.24
C GLY A 186 7.51 -27.72 -19.85
N ASN A 187 7.52 -26.70 -18.99
CA ASN A 187 6.32 -25.96 -18.56
C ASN A 187 6.18 -24.63 -19.31
N GLN A 188 4.94 -24.18 -19.50
CA GLN A 188 4.69 -22.83 -20.00
C GLN A 188 5.08 -21.79 -18.95
N SER A 189 5.66 -20.70 -19.41
CA SER A 189 6.05 -19.57 -18.58
C SER A 189 5.87 -18.26 -19.34
N TYR A 190 5.66 -17.19 -18.60
CA TYR A 190 5.23 -15.92 -19.13
C TYR A 190 6.22 -14.81 -18.78
N GLU A 191 6.38 -13.89 -19.72
CA GLU A 191 7.03 -12.60 -19.53
C GLU A 191 5.98 -11.51 -19.70
N GLY A 192 5.82 -10.68 -18.69
CA GLY A 192 4.94 -9.52 -18.70
C GLY A 192 5.74 -8.23 -18.80
N VAL A 193 5.32 -7.35 -19.71
CA VAL A 193 5.95 -6.04 -19.95
C VAL A 193 4.89 -4.94 -19.90
N ILE A 194 5.17 -3.84 -19.20
CA ILE A 194 4.35 -2.62 -19.27
C ILE A 194 5.13 -1.52 -19.96
N LEU A 195 4.50 -0.94 -20.99
CA LEU A 195 4.98 0.21 -21.74
C LEU A 195 4.17 1.45 -21.33
N LEU A 196 4.86 2.56 -21.02
CA LEU A 196 4.27 3.89 -20.85
C LEU A 196 4.72 4.76 -22.03
N ASN A 197 3.77 5.24 -22.84
CA ASN A 197 4.01 5.94 -24.11
C ASN A 197 5.04 5.22 -24.99
N GLY A 198 4.89 3.91 -25.12
CA GLY A 198 5.78 3.05 -25.91
C GLY A 198 7.13 2.71 -25.27
N LYS A 199 7.48 3.30 -24.11
CA LYS A 199 8.73 2.99 -23.39
C LYS A 199 8.49 1.98 -22.28
N GLN A 200 9.30 0.92 -22.23
CA GLN A 200 9.21 -0.08 -21.17
C GLN A 200 9.54 0.51 -19.80
N ILE A 201 8.65 0.28 -18.82
CA ILE A 201 8.84 0.66 -17.41
C ILE A 201 8.78 -0.54 -16.45
N VAL A 202 8.13 -1.63 -16.87
CA VAL A 202 8.08 -2.90 -16.12
C VAL A 202 8.48 -4.04 -17.03
N ARG A 203 9.24 -4.99 -16.49
CA ARG A 203 9.48 -6.31 -17.07
C ARG A 203 9.56 -7.34 -15.95
N ARG A 204 8.70 -8.35 -15.99
CA ARG A 204 8.77 -9.54 -15.13
C ARG A 204 8.81 -10.78 -16.00
N THR A 205 9.55 -11.79 -15.57
CA THR A 205 9.76 -13.05 -16.30
C THR A 205 9.55 -14.21 -15.36
N ASN A 206 9.40 -15.42 -15.90
CA ASN A 206 9.16 -16.63 -15.12
C ASN A 206 7.82 -16.60 -14.37
N LEU A 207 6.83 -15.92 -14.93
CA LEU A 207 5.48 -15.87 -14.37
C LEU A 207 4.70 -17.11 -14.82
N ASP A 208 3.74 -17.53 -14.01
CA ASP A 208 2.73 -18.51 -14.42
C ASP A 208 1.63 -17.89 -15.27
N LYS A 209 1.40 -16.58 -15.12
CA LYS A 209 0.49 -15.76 -15.93
C LYS A 209 0.85 -14.27 -15.79
N VAL A 210 0.53 -13.45 -16.79
CA VAL A 210 0.59 -11.98 -16.67
C VAL A 210 -0.73 -11.45 -16.10
N ASP A 211 -0.75 -11.13 -14.81
CA ASP A 211 -1.92 -10.62 -14.09
C ASP A 211 -1.70 -9.23 -13.45
N PHE A 212 -1.10 -8.32 -14.21
CA PHE A 212 -0.75 -7.00 -13.68
C PHE A 212 -1.97 -6.10 -13.54
N SER A 213 -1.96 -5.28 -12.49
CA SER A 213 -3.00 -4.29 -12.23
C SER A 213 -2.41 -2.93 -11.85
N LEU A 214 -3.08 -1.86 -12.26
CA LEU A 214 -2.76 -0.49 -11.89
C LEU A 214 -3.55 -0.13 -10.62
N MET A 215 -2.85 0.10 -9.52
CA MET A 215 -3.47 0.46 -8.23
C MET A 215 -3.69 1.97 -8.11
N PHE A 216 -2.78 2.77 -8.70
CA PHE A 216 -2.85 4.22 -8.64
C PHE A 216 -2.15 4.89 -9.83
N ALA A 217 -2.72 6.00 -10.30
CA ALA A 217 -2.11 6.93 -11.25
C ALA A 217 -2.43 8.38 -10.85
N GLY A 218 -1.42 9.20 -10.59
CA GLY A 218 -1.58 10.56 -10.09
C GLY A 218 -0.28 11.20 -9.64
N ASP A 219 -0.30 12.14 -8.70
CA ASP A 219 0.87 12.91 -8.23
C ASP A 219 1.05 12.70 -6.71
N ILE A 220 1.86 11.70 -6.33
CA ILE A 220 2.05 11.28 -4.93
C ILE A 220 3.01 12.23 -4.22
N ASP A 221 4.05 12.69 -4.90
CA ASP A 221 5.11 13.52 -4.29
C ASP A 221 4.90 15.03 -4.46
N GLY A 222 3.88 15.44 -5.22
CA GLY A 222 3.47 16.82 -5.38
C GLY A 222 4.20 17.58 -6.51
N ASP A 223 4.94 16.90 -7.37
CA ASP A 223 5.69 17.49 -8.49
C ASP A 223 4.84 17.78 -9.74
N ARG A 224 3.53 17.45 -9.68
CA ARG A 224 2.55 17.59 -10.78
C ARG A 224 2.87 16.73 -12.00
N LYS A 225 3.61 15.65 -11.83
CA LYS A 225 3.86 14.65 -12.87
C LYS A 225 3.24 13.32 -12.47
N LEU A 226 3.23 12.39 -13.42
CA LEU A 226 2.54 11.13 -13.29
C LEU A 226 3.39 10.12 -12.51
N ASP A 227 2.91 9.75 -11.34
CA ASP A 227 3.37 8.63 -10.54
C ASP A 227 2.42 7.44 -10.70
N LEU A 228 2.97 6.24 -10.53
CA LEU A 228 2.26 4.98 -10.77
C LEU A 228 2.53 3.98 -9.64
N VAL A 229 1.49 3.25 -9.25
CA VAL A 229 1.61 2.08 -8.37
C VAL A 229 1.04 0.88 -9.09
N PHE A 230 1.84 -0.17 -9.23
CA PHE A 230 1.43 -1.41 -9.87
C PHE A 230 1.40 -2.56 -8.86
N ASN A 231 0.36 -3.36 -8.95
CA ASN A 231 0.38 -4.74 -8.49
C ASN A 231 0.91 -5.62 -9.63
N LEU A 232 2.04 -6.27 -9.40
CA LEU A 232 2.76 -7.13 -10.34
C LEU A 232 2.89 -8.57 -9.82
N SER A 233 2.09 -8.90 -8.79
CA SER A 233 2.03 -10.20 -8.15
C SER A 233 1.79 -11.30 -9.18
N GLY A 234 2.48 -12.44 -9.01
CA GLY A 234 2.20 -13.65 -9.78
C GLY A 234 0.90 -14.33 -9.35
N GLU A 235 0.63 -15.46 -10.00
CA GLU A 235 -0.34 -16.43 -9.50
C GLU A 235 0.26 -17.12 -8.25
N PHE A 236 -0.56 -17.66 -7.36
CA PHE A 236 -0.12 -18.34 -6.12
C PHE A 236 0.34 -17.47 -4.96
N GLY A 237 -0.20 -16.26 -4.82
CA GLY A 237 -0.18 -15.48 -3.56
C GLY A 237 1.14 -14.78 -3.21
N GLU A 238 2.09 -14.73 -4.15
CA GLU A 238 3.21 -13.78 -4.12
C GLU A 238 2.62 -12.38 -3.98
N LEU A 239 3.15 -11.58 -3.06
CA LEU A 239 2.98 -10.15 -3.09
C LEU A 239 4.10 -9.54 -3.92
N TYR A 240 3.75 -8.77 -4.93
CA TYR A 240 4.68 -7.87 -5.61
C TYR A 240 3.97 -6.56 -5.94
N VAL A 241 4.29 -5.50 -5.21
CA VAL A 241 3.80 -4.14 -5.50
C VAL A 241 5.00 -3.21 -5.75
N ALA A 242 4.91 -2.33 -6.74
CA ALA A 242 6.00 -1.43 -7.10
C ALA A 242 5.52 0.02 -7.26
N LEU A 243 6.30 0.94 -6.69
CA LEU A 243 6.09 2.39 -6.78
C LEU A 243 7.04 2.98 -7.82
N TYR A 244 6.46 3.79 -8.69
CA TYR A 244 7.15 4.53 -9.74
C TYR A 244 6.90 6.02 -9.59
N LEU A 245 7.96 6.81 -9.44
CA LEU A 245 7.87 8.27 -9.34
C LEU A 245 8.43 8.94 -10.59
N SER A 246 7.76 9.99 -11.06
CA SER A 246 8.22 10.86 -12.13
C SER A 246 9.38 11.76 -11.69
N SER A 247 9.37 12.24 -10.44
CA SER A 247 10.43 13.08 -9.88
C SER A 247 11.80 12.39 -9.88
N CYS A 248 11.82 11.06 -9.80
CA CYS A 248 13.02 10.24 -9.76
C CYS A 248 13.44 9.68 -11.13
N ALA A 249 12.77 10.08 -12.21
CA ALA A 249 13.05 9.61 -13.56
C ALA A 249 14.46 10.03 -14.02
N LEU A 250 15.21 9.07 -14.59
CA LEU A 250 16.49 9.39 -15.25
C LEU A 250 16.25 10.12 -16.59
N PRO A 251 17.26 10.83 -17.13
CA PRO A 251 17.16 11.44 -18.45
C PRO A 251 16.65 10.44 -19.51
N GLY A 252 15.59 10.82 -20.21
CA GLY A 252 14.94 9.98 -21.23
C GLY A 252 13.90 8.98 -20.70
N GLN A 253 13.72 8.86 -19.38
CA GLN A 253 12.62 8.12 -18.75
C GLN A 253 11.46 9.06 -18.39
N GLN A 254 10.27 8.50 -18.26
CA GLN A 254 9.09 9.24 -17.77
C GLN A 254 8.86 9.03 -16.28
N VAL A 255 9.14 7.82 -15.80
CA VAL A 255 9.05 7.40 -14.40
C VAL A 255 10.20 6.44 -14.11
N ARG A 256 10.56 6.29 -12.83
CA ARG A 256 11.51 5.30 -12.35
C ARG A 256 10.91 4.49 -11.21
N LYS A 257 11.15 3.17 -11.19
CA LYS A 257 10.85 2.34 -10.02
C LYS A 257 11.73 2.81 -8.86
N VAL A 258 11.11 3.35 -7.82
CA VAL A 258 11.82 3.86 -6.64
C VAL A 258 11.76 2.89 -5.46
N SER A 259 10.76 2.02 -5.43
CA SER A 259 10.58 1.04 -4.37
C SER A 259 9.70 -0.11 -4.83
N GLU A 260 9.83 -1.24 -4.17
CA GLU A 260 8.94 -2.38 -4.30
C GLU A 260 8.82 -3.11 -2.96
N VAL A 261 7.71 -3.80 -2.78
CA VAL A 261 7.52 -4.78 -1.73
C VAL A 261 7.29 -6.13 -2.38
N VAL A 262 8.06 -7.11 -1.95
CA VAL A 262 7.99 -8.50 -2.40
C VAL A 262 7.87 -9.40 -1.17
N ASP A 263 6.88 -10.28 -1.16
CA ASP A 263 6.72 -11.30 -0.13
C ASP A 263 6.19 -12.57 -0.81
N ASP A 264 7.06 -13.56 -0.96
CA ASP A 264 6.77 -14.83 -1.63
C ASP A 264 6.81 -16.02 -0.66
N TYR A 265 6.33 -17.17 -1.12
CA TYR A 265 6.43 -18.44 -0.39
C TYR A 265 7.75 -19.18 -0.69
N GLY A 266 8.61 -18.61 -1.54
CA GLY A 266 9.70 -19.32 -2.20
C GLY A 266 10.92 -19.45 -1.31
N CYS A 267 11.08 -20.61 -0.67
CA CYS A 267 12.40 -21.23 -0.51
C CYS A 267 12.69 -22.11 -1.72
#